data_AF-A0A2T2VGT0-F1
#
_entry.id   AF-A0A2T2VGT0-F1
#
_cell.length_a   1.000
_cell.length_b   1.000
_cell.length_c   1.000
_cell.angle_alpha   90.00
_cell.angle_beta   90.00
_cell.angle_gamma   90.00
#
_symmetry.space_group_name_H-M   'P 1'
#
loop_
_entity.id
_entity.type
_entity.pdbx_description
1 polymer ?
#
loop_
_entity_poly.entity_id
_entity_poly.type
_entity_poly.pdbx_seq_one_letter_code
_entity_poly.pdbx_strand_id
1 'polypeptide(L)'
;MSLKLEFVKLADQEEANMSALCRRFDISRKTGYKWLGRYREKGREGLEEQSRRPEHSPNKTPEPIAEAVCEVRKRHPAWGGRKIQARLRKQADTDGRPFEAEAVPAASTCQAIIKRNGLLDPNEAEDQKRHRAFERFEKEAPNQLWQMDFKGHFPLVDGERCHPLTIVDDHSRFAVGLQACADEQHETVKKRLV
;
A
#
# COMPACT_ATOMS: atom_id res chain seq x y z
N MET A 1 8.40 -8.07 41.07
CA MET A 1 8.76 -6.62 41.00
C MET A 1 9.41 -6.37 39.66
N SER A 2 9.21 -5.19 39.03
CA SER A 2 9.92 -4.84 37.80
C SER A 2 11.40 -4.61 38.10
N LEU A 3 12.30 -5.13 37.25
CA LEU A 3 13.76 -4.99 37.37
C LEU A 3 14.20 -3.51 37.47
N LYS A 4 13.44 -2.60 36.85
CA LYS A 4 13.63 -1.14 36.97
C LYS A 4 13.36 -0.63 38.38
N LEU A 5 12.32 -1.14 39.04
CA LEU A 5 11.91 -0.71 40.38
C LEU A 5 12.92 -1.19 41.44
N GLU A 6 13.44 -2.41 41.29
CA GLU A 6 14.49 -2.92 42.16
C GLU A 6 15.78 -2.10 42.02
N PHE A 7 16.18 -1.80 40.77
CA PHE A 7 17.34 -0.94 40.51
C PHE A 7 17.22 0.42 41.19
N VAL A 8 16.10 1.14 41.00
CA VAL A 8 15.98 2.50 41.57
C VAL A 8 15.87 2.49 43.08
N LYS A 9 15.24 1.48 43.70
CA LYS A 9 15.21 1.35 45.16
C LYS A 9 16.60 1.17 45.75
N LEU A 10 17.46 0.40 45.10
CA LEU A 10 18.87 0.24 45.51
C LEU A 10 19.68 1.50 45.21
N ALA A 11 19.42 2.17 44.08
CA ALA A 11 20.14 3.36 43.67
C ALA A 11 19.75 4.64 44.45
N ASP A 12 18.62 4.63 45.16
CA ASP A 12 18.12 5.76 45.96
C ASP A 12 18.62 5.74 47.42
N GLN A 13 19.38 4.71 47.82
CA GLN A 13 20.02 4.64 49.14
C GLN A 13 21.25 5.56 49.20
N GLU A 14 21.53 6.18 50.35
CA GLU A 14 22.60 7.18 50.52
C GLU A 14 24.01 6.65 50.18
N GLU A 15 24.26 5.35 50.39
CA GLU A 15 25.55 4.70 50.14
C GLU A 15 25.63 3.98 48.77
N ALA A 16 24.65 4.21 47.90
CA ALA A 16 24.55 3.48 46.65
C ALA A 16 25.66 3.82 45.64
N ASN A 17 26.48 2.82 45.28
CA ASN A 17 27.43 2.97 44.19
C ASN A 17 26.74 2.76 42.82
N MET A 18 26.36 3.86 42.18
CA MET A 18 25.69 3.86 40.88
C MET A 18 26.43 3.06 39.81
N SER A 19 27.78 3.11 39.79
CA SER A 19 28.58 2.39 38.79
C SER A 19 28.53 0.88 39.00
N ALA A 20 28.62 0.42 40.25
CA ALA A 20 28.52 -0.99 40.60
C ALA A 20 27.09 -1.53 40.35
N LEU A 21 26.07 -0.76 40.71
CA LEU A 21 24.68 -1.11 40.46
C LEU A 21 24.37 -1.20 38.96
N CYS A 22 24.82 -0.23 38.15
CA CYS A 22 24.64 -0.29 36.70
C CYS A 22 25.28 -1.54 36.08
N ARG A 23 26.47 -1.96 36.56
CA ARG A 23 27.10 -3.23 36.12
C ARG A 23 26.31 -4.45 36.56
N ARG A 24 25.82 -4.48 37.80
CA ARG A 24 25.02 -5.60 38.34
C ARG A 24 23.71 -5.78 37.58
N PHE A 25 23.09 -4.68 37.14
CA PHE A 25 21.81 -4.69 36.42
C PHE A 25 21.96 -4.67 34.89
N ASP A 26 23.20 -4.78 34.38
CA ASP A 26 23.54 -4.76 32.95
C ASP A 26 22.95 -3.57 32.18
N ILE A 27 23.07 -2.36 32.75
CA ILE A 27 22.61 -1.12 32.12
C ILE A 27 23.71 -0.08 32.05
N SER A 28 23.60 0.82 31.08
CA SER A 28 24.47 2.00 31.03
C SER A 28 24.17 2.96 32.17
N ARG A 29 25.21 3.64 32.70
CA ARG A 29 25.05 4.70 33.72
C ARG A 29 24.03 5.77 33.31
N LYS A 30 24.00 6.14 32.03
CA LYS A 30 23.02 7.09 31.46
C LYS A 30 21.57 6.62 31.69
N THR A 31 21.32 5.32 31.53
CA THR A 31 20.00 4.72 31.77
C THR A 31 19.68 4.69 33.26
N GLY A 32 20.68 4.34 34.10
CA GLY A 32 20.54 4.33 35.55
C GLY A 32 20.14 5.69 36.12
N TYR A 33 20.87 6.76 35.78
CA TYR A 33 20.52 8.13 36.20
C TYR A 33 19.16 8.57 35.67
N LYS A 34 18.81 8.22 34.42
CA LYS A 34 17.50 8.53 33.84
C LYS A 34 16.36 7.86 34.62
N TRP A 35 16.50 6.60 34.99
CA TRP A 35 15.47 5.89 35.77
C TRP A 35 15.36 6.45 37.19
N LEU A 36 16.49 6.72 37.85
CA LEU A 36 16.48 7.31 39.20
C LEU A 36 15.83 8.70 39.21
N GLY A 37 16.16 9.57 38.25
CA GLY A 37 15.53 10.89 38.13
C GLY A 37 14.01 10.79 37.94
N ARG A 38 13.55 9.92 37.02
CA ARG A 38 12.12 9.68 36.81
C ARG A 38 11.41 9.12 38.04
N TYR A 39 12.08 8.24 38.79
CA TYR A 39 11.53 7.68 40.02
C TYR A 39 11.39 8.73 41.12
N ARG A 40 12.36 9.63 41.26
CA ARG A 40 12.28 10.75 42.22
C ARG A 40 11.18 11.76 41.86
N GLU A 41 10.97 12.02 40.57
CA GLU A 41 9.94 12.96 40.10
C GLU A 41 8.51 12.40 40.14
N LYS A 42 8.32 11.14 39.74
CA LYS A 42 6.99 10.55 39.46
C LYS A 42 6.75 9.22 40.18
N GLY A 43 7.62 8.84 41.11
CA GLY A 43 7.55 7.56 41.79
C GLY A 43 7.57 6.37 40.82
N ARG A 44 6.76 5.36 41.12
CA ARG A 44 6.69 4.12 40.34
C ARG A 44 6.21 4.35 38.89
N GLU A 45 5.32 5.31 38.66
CA GLU A 45 4.78 5.65 37.33
C GLU A 45 5.86 6.16 36.38
N GLY A 46 6.89 6.83 36.91
CA GLY A 46 8.02 7.31 36.12
C GLY A 46 8.83 6.20 35.42
N LEU A 47 8.71 4.95 35.89
CA LEU A 47 9.44 3.80 35.34
C LEU A 47 8.74 3.12 34.16
N GLU A 48 7.50 3.51 33.86
CA GLU A 48 6.76 3.01 32.71
C GLU A 48 7.46 3.39 31.39
N GLU A 49 7.31 2.55 30.37
CA GLU A 49 7.84 2.85 29.04
C GLU A 49 7.08 4.06 28.48
N GLN A 50 7.81 5.15 28.30
CA GLN A 50 7.30 6.33 27.61
C GLN A 50 7.46 6.16 26.10
N SER A 51 6.55 6.75 25.36
CA SER A 51 6.63 6.80 23.90
C SER A 51 8.01 7.32 23.46
N ARG A 52 8.65 6.59 22.53
CA ARG A 52 9.88 7.03 21.85
C ARG A 52 9.58 7.85 20.60
N ARG A 53 8.30 8.13 20.33
CA ARG A 53 7.89 8.91 19.17
C ARG A 53 8.37 10.36 19.36
N PRO A 54 8.99 10.96 18.33
CA PRO A 54 9.33 12.37 18.36
C PRO A 54 8.10 13.23 18.67
N GLU A 55 8.23 14.21 19.56
CA GLU A 55 7.17 15.17 19.87
C GLU A 55 6.81 16.02 18.64
N HIS A 56 7.81 16.29 17.79
CA HIS A 56 7.63 17.04 16.55
C HIS A 56 8.12 16.23 15.33
N SER A 57 7.34 16.22 14.25
CA SER A 57 7.68 15.58 12.99
C SER A 57 7.54 16.62 11.86
N PRO A 58 8.62 17.32 11.48
CA PRO A 58 8.56 18.44 10.53
C PRO A 58 8.11 18.00 9.13
N ASN A 59 8.29 16.71 8.77
CA ASN A 59 7.83 16.14 7.51
C ASN A 59 6.40 15.58 7.57
N LYS A 60 5.63 15.91 8.62
CA LYS A 60 4.22 15.49 8.70
C LYS A 60 3.45 16.23 7.62
N THR A 61 2.76 15.47 6.75
CA THR A 61 1.83 16.03 5.77
C THR A 61 0.84 16.96 6.47
N PRO A 62 0.63 18.20 5.96
CA PRO A 62 -0.36 19.13 6.48
C PRO A 62 -1.74 18.50 6.62
N GLU A 63 -2.45 18.86 7.68
CA GLU A 63 -3.76 18.28 8.01
C GLU A 63 -4.80 18.43 6.88
N PRO A 64 -4.93 19.58 6.19
CA PRO A 64 -5.90 19.73 5.10
C PRO A 64 -5.69 18.74 3.95
N ILE A 65 -4.43 18.39 3.68
CA ILE A 65 -4.08 17.43 2.62
C ILE A 65 -4.37 16.00 3.08
N ALA A 66 -4.06 15.68 4.34
CA ALA A 66 -4.37 14.38 4.92
C ALA A 66 -5.89 14.12 4.97
N GLU A 67 -6.68 15.14 5.31
CA GLU A 67 -8.14 15.10 5.28
C GLU A 67 -8.66 14.88 3.86
N ALA A 68 -8.13 15.60 2.87
CA ALA A 68 -8.52 15.41 1.48
C ALA A 68 -8.22 13.99 0.97
N VAL A 69 -7.09 13.40 1.35
CA VAL A 69 -6.77 11.98 1.06
C VAL A 69 -7.83 11.06 1.68
N CYS A 70 -8.18 11.28 2.94
CA CYS A 70 -9.20 10.50 3.64
C CYS A 70 -10.59 10.66 3.00
N GLU A 71 -10.98 11.87 2.60
CA GLU A 71 -12.25 12.13 1.90
C GLU A 71 -12.33 11.37 0.58
N VAL A 72 -11.29 11.44 -0.26
CA VAL A 72 -11.30 10.74 -1.55
C VAL A 72 -11.37 9.23 -1.34
N ARG A 73 -10.65 8.67 -0.36
CA ARG A 73 -10.75 7.24 -0.01
C ARG A 73 -12.16 6.87 0.45
N LYS A 74 -12.82 7.68 1.27
CA LYS A 74 -14.20 7.44 1.72
C LYS A 74 -15.20 7.46 0.56
N ARG A 75 -15.04 8.39 -0.41
CA ARG A 75 -15.88 8.46 -1.61
C ARG A 75 -15.59 7.34 -2.61
N HIS A 76 -14.36 6.82 -2.61
CA HIS A 76 -13.91 5.76 -3.51
C HIS A 76 -13.14 4.67 -2.76
N PRO A 77 -13.84 3.76 -2.04
CA PRO A 77 -13.22 2.75 -1.19
C PRO A 77 -12.29 1.78 -1.93
N ALA A 78 -12.43 1.59 -3.24
CA ALA A 78 -11.54 0.72 -4.02
C ALA A 78 -10.25 1.43 -4.51
N TRP A 79 -10.08 2.74 -4.27
CA TRP A 79 -8.95 3.48 -4.81
C TRP A 79 -7.76 3.47 -3.85
N GLY A 80 -6.61 3.02 -4.34
CA GLY A 80 -5.33 3.08 -3.63
C GLY A 80 -4.62 4.43 -3.78
N GLY A 81 -3.51 4.59 -3.07
CA GLY A 81 -2.75 5.84 -2.99
C GLY A 81 -2.37 6.48 -4.34
N ARG A 82 -2.06 5.70 -5.38
CA ARG A 82 -1.75 6.23 -6.73
C ARG A 82 -2.93 6.96 -7.36
N LYS A 83 -4.12 6.34 -7.33
CA LYS A 83 -5.33 6.90 -7.95
C LYS A 83 -5.83 8.11 -7.18
N ILE A 84 -5.73 8.06 -5.85
CA ILE A 84 -6.06 9.19 -4.97
C ILE A 84 -5.10 10.36 -5.21
N GLN A 85 -3.79 10.11 -5.30
CA GLN A 85 -2.80 11.15 -5.62
C GLN A 85 -3.11 11.84 -6.96
N ALA A 86 -3.31 11.05 -8.02
CA ALA A 86 -3.63 11.60 -9.34
C ALA A 86 -4.92 12.43 -9.33
N ARG A 87 -5.95 11.96 -8.60
CA ARG A 87 -7.20 12.70 -8.42
C ARG A 87 -6.97 14.03 -7.70
N LEU A 88 -6.26 14.01 -6.58
CA LEU A 88 -6.00 15.20 -5.77
C LEU A 88 -5.18 16.25 -6.52
N ARG A 89 -4.16 15.84 -7.29
CA ARG A 89 -3.39 16.76 -8.15
C ARG A 89 -4.29 17.44 -9.17
N LYS A 90 -5.12 16.66 -9.88
CA LYS A 90 -6.07 17.20 -10.85
C LYS A 90 -7.10 18.15 -10.22
N GLN A 91 -7.50 17.89 -8.98
CA GLN A 91 -8.47 18.73 -8.26
C GLN A 91 -7.85 19.98 -7.64
N ALA A 92 -6.55 19.97 -7.31
CA ALA A 92 -5.86 21.15 -6.81
C ALA A 92 -5.95 22.31 -7.82
N ASP A 93 -5.85 21.99 -9.11
CA ASP A 93 -5.91 22.98 -10.19
C ASP A 93 -7.33 23.51 -10.49
N THR A 94 -8.40 22.87 -10.00
CA THR A 94 -9.79 23.12 -10.46
C THR A 94 -10.79 23.45 -9.34
N ASP A 95 -10.64 22.84 -8.15
CA ASP A 95 -11.70 22.80 -7.14
C ASP A 95 -11.47 23.75 -5.93
N GLY A 96 -10.53 24.70 -6.02
CA GLY A 96 -10.28 25.68 -4.94
C GLY A 96 -9.86 25.03 -3.61
N ARG A 97 -9.18 23.88 -3.67
CA ARG A 97 -8.64 23.19 -2.49
C ARG A 97 -7.59 24.09 -1.82
N PRO A 98 -7.41 23.99 -0.48
CA PRO A 98 -6.48 24.84 0.26
C PRO A 98 -5.00 24.44 0.06
N PHE A 99 -4.67 23.77 -1.04
CA PHE A 99 -3.32 23.30 -1.35
C PHE A 99 -3.11 23.12 -2.85
N GLU A 100 -1.88 23.41 -3.28
CA GLU A 100 -1.40 23.26 -4.66
C GLU A 100 -1.15 21.79 -5.04
N ALA A 101 -1.07 21.50 -6.35
CA ALA A 101 -0.82 20.15 -6.86
C ALA A 101 0.53 19.57 -6.37
N GLU A 102 1.55 20.41 -6.21
CA GLU A 102 2.90 20.06 -5.74
C GLU A 102 2.90 19.67 -4.27
N ALA A 103 1.96 20.21 -3.48
CA ALA A 103 1.82 19.89 -2.07
C ALA A 103 1.20 18.50 -1.84
N VAL A 104 0.56 17.91 -2.87
CA VAL A 104 0.01 16.56 -2.81
C VAL A 104 1.15 15.56 -2.63
N PRO A 105 1.16 14.78 -1.54
CA PRO A 105 2.29 13.94 -1.20
C PRO A 105 2.42 12.76 -2.17
N ALA A 106 3.55 12.05 -2.09
CA ALA A 106 3.78 10.85 -2.89
C ALA A 106 2.67 9.79 -2.67
N ALA A 107 2.41 8.96 -3.68
CA ALA A 107 1.41 7.90 -3.60
C ALA A 107 1.61 6.96 -2.38
N SER A 108 2.86 6.68 -2.01
CA SER A 108 3.21 5.90 -0.81
C SER A 108 2.78 6.59 0.49
N THR A 109 2.95 7.91 0.57
CA THR A 109 2.50 8.73 1.70
C THR A 109 0.97 8.79 1.75
N CYS A 110 0.28 8.94 0.61
CA CYS A 110 -1.19 8.79 0.57
C CYS A 110 -1.63 7.44 1.13
N GLN A 111 -0.97 6.35 0.74
CA GLN A 111 -1.24 5.02 1.27
C GLN A 111 -0.98 4.93 2.79
N ALA A 112 0.10 5.54 3.28
CA ALA A 112 0.41 5.60 4.70
C ALA A 112 -0.63 6.41 5.50
N ILE A 113 -1.15 7.50 4.92
CA ILE A 113 -2.26 8.30 5.48
C ILE A 113 -3.52 7.44 5.58
N ILE A 114 -3.89 6.71 4.54
CA ILE A 114 -5.05 5.80 4.55
C ILE A 114 -4.87 4.74 5.65
N LYS A 115 -3.70 4.11 5.71
CA LYS A 115 -3.38 3.07 6.70
C LYS A 115 -3.46 3.58 8.14
N ARG A 116 -2.81 4.70 8.46
CA ARG A 116 -2.78 5.23 9.84
C ARG A 116 -4.13 5.77 10.31
N ASN A 117 -5.04 6.10 9.37
CA ASN A 117 -6.41 6.51 9.67
C ASN A 117 -7.42 5.34 9.65
N GLY A 118 -6.95 4.09 9.52
CA GLY A 118 -7.82 2.91 9.56
C GLY A 118 -8.78 2.78 8.37
N LEU A 119 -8.46 3.38 7.21
CA LEU A 119 -9.31 3.40 6.02
C LEU A 119 -8.96 2.31 4.99
N LEU A 120 -8.13 1.34 5.38
CA LEU A 120 -7.91 0.13 4.60
C LEU A 120 -9.07 -0.82 4.86
N ASP A 121 -9.59 -1.44 3.80
CA ASP A 121 -10.60 -2.47 3.97
C ASP A 121 -9.90 -3.71 4.58
N PRO A 122 -10.29 -4.18 5.77
CA PRO A 122 -9.72 -5.40 6.34
C PRO A 122 -9.96 -6.62 5.43
N ASN A 123 -11.01 -6.58 4.62
CA ASN A 123 -11.37 -7.65 3.69
C ASN A 123 -10.66 -7.51 2.34
N GLU A 124 -10.00 -6.40 1.97
CA GLU A 124 -9.27 -6.29 0.69
C GLU A 124 -8.19 -7.39 0.56
N ALA A 125 -7.54 -7.73 1.68
CA ALA A 125 -6.55 -8.81 1.73
C ALA A 125 -7.20 -10.20 1.65
N GLU A 126 -8.43 -10.35 2.14
CA GLU A 126 -9.20 -11.58 2.00
C GLU A 126 -9.79 -11.72 0.61
N ASP A 127 -10.29 -10.64 0.00
CA ASP A 127 -10.83 -10.61 -1.35
C ASP A 127 -9.72 -10.87 -2.40
N GLN A 128 -8.50 -10.38 -2.17
CA GLN A 128 -7.34 -10.78 -2.97
C GLN A 128 -6.98 -12.26 -2.80
N LYS A 129 -7.30 -12.88 -1.66
CA LYS A 129 -7.16 -14.34 -1.49
C LYS A 129 -8.36 -15.10 -2.09
N ARG A 130 -9.52 -14.45 -2.19
CA ARG A 130 -10.74 -14.94 -2.86
C ARG A 130 -10.74 -14.73 -4.38
N HIS A 131 -9.59 -14.45 -5.01
CA HIS A 131 -9.45 -14.78 -6.43
C HIS A 131 -9.72 -16.29 -6.52
N ARG A 132 -10.97 -16.63 -6.81
CA ARG A 132 -11.45 -18.00 -6.88
C ARG A 132 -10.50 -18.73 -7.80
N ALA A 133 -10.11 -19.94 -7.39
CA ALA A 133 -9.34 -20.81 -8.28
C ALA A 133 -10.04 -20.79 -9.64
N PHE A 134 -9.28 -20.50 -10.69
CA PHE A 134 -9.82 -20.40 -12.04
C PHE A 134 -10.61 -21.68 -12.36
N GLU A 135 -11.93 -21.57 -12.47
CA GLU A 135 -12.77 -22.65 -12.95
C GLU A 135 -12.63 -22.68 -14.47
N ARG A 136 -12.01 -23.75 -15.00
CA ARG A 136 -11.91 -23.96 -16.43
C ARG A 136 -13.32 -24.18 -16.98
N PHE A 137 -13.80 -23.26 -17.83
CA PHE A 137 -15.04 -23.44 -18.58
C PHE A 137 -14.73 -23.97 -19.99
N GLU A 138 -15.61 -24.83 -20.49
CA GLU A 138 -15.54 -25.40 -21.84
C GLU A 138 -16.97 -25.67 -22.33
N LYS A 139 -17.28 -25.36 -23.59
CA LYS A 139 -18.57 -25.72 -24.19
C LYS A 139 -18.73 -27.23 -24.41
N GLU A 140 -19.97 -27.70 -24.55
CA GLU A 140 -20.28 -29.13 -24.64
C GLU A 140 -19.93 -29.74 -26.00
N ALA A 141 -19.92 -28.94 -27.07
CA ALA A 141 -19.63 -29.39 -28.43
C ALA A 141 -18.87 -28.33 -29.24
N PRO A 142 -18.15 -28.73 -30.31
CA PRO A 142 -17.51 -27.78 -31.22
C PRO A 142 -18.49 -26.78 -31.84
N ASN A 143 -17.99 -25.59 -32.17
CA ASN A 143 -18.71 -24.47 -32.80
C ASN A 143 -19.83 -23.84 -31.94
N GLN A 144 -19.90 -24.14 -30.65
CA GLN A 144 -20.82 -23.47 -29.72
C GLN A 144 -20.28 -22.14 -29.19
N LEU A 145 -18.95 -21.96 -29.16
CA LEU A 145 -18.29 -20.72 -28.78
C LEU A 145 -16.90 -20.65 -29.42
N TRP A 146 -16.65 -19.57 -30.14
CA TRP A 146 -15.30 -19.23 -30.60
C TRP A 146 -14.72 -18.12 -29.72
N GLN A 147 -13.50 -18.34 -29.26
CA GLN A 147 -12.71 -17.36 -28.53
C GLN A 147 -11.80 -16.65 -29.52
N MET A 148 -11.85 -15.32 -29.49
CA MET A 148 -11.08 -14.47 -30.40
C MET A 148 -10.17 -13.56 -29.58
N ASP A 149 -8.91 -13.50 -29.96
CA ASP A 149 -7.92 -12.69 -29.26
C ASP A 149 -6.79 -12.26 -30.20
N PHE A 150 -6.27 -11.05 -29.96
CA PHE A 150 -5.06 -10.56 -30.60
C PHE A 150 -3.85 -10.90 -29.71
N LYS A 151 -2.87 -11.61 -30.27
CA LYS A 151 -1.67 -12.04 -29.54
C LYS A 151 -0.58 -10.96 -29.52
N GLY A 152 -0.98 -9.71 -29.25
CA GLY A 152 -0.12 -8.53 -29.40
C GLY A 152 0.21 -8.25 -30.86
N HIS A 153 1.26 -7.45 -31.10
CA HIS A 153 1.69 -7.07 -32.45
C HIS A 153 3.21 -7.14 -32.62
N PHE A 154 3.68 -7.32 -33.85
CA PHE A 154 5.11 -7.30 -34.19
C PHE A 154 5.39 -6.45 -35.43
N PRO A 155 6.58 -5.84 -35.54
CA PRO A 155 6.94 -5.03 -36.70
C PRO A 155 7.23 -5.91 -37.93
N LEU A 156 6.85 -5.41 -39.10
CA LEU A 156 7.19 -5.95 -40.41
C LEU A 156 8.41 -5.24 -41.00
N VAL A 157 8.94 -5.78 -42.10
CA VAL A 157 10.16 -5.27 -42.75
C VAL A 157 9.98 -3.85 -43.31
N ASP A 158 8.77 -3.49 -43.71
CA ASP A 158 8.37 -2.16 -44.18
C ASP A 158 8.12 -1.14 -43.06
N GLY A 159 8.27 -1.55 -41.80
CA GLY A 159 8.02 -0.70 -40.63
C GLY A 159 6.56 -0.66 -40.18
N GLU A 160 5.64 -1.32 -40.89
CA GLU A 160 4.26 -1.50 -40.43
C GLU A 160 4.18 -2.52 -39.29
N ARG A 161 3.01 -2.63 -38.65
CA ARG A 161 2.77 -3.61 -37.58
C ARG A 161 1.76 -4.65 -38.05
N CYS A 162 2.06 -5.91 -37.78
CA CYS A 162 1.10 -7.00 -37.90
C CYS A 162 0.46 -7.26 -36.54
N HIS A 163 -0.87 -7.23 -36.52
CA HIS A 163 -1.73 -7.61 -35.40
C HIS A 163 -2.35 -8.98 -35.71
N PRO A 164 -1.75 -10.10 -35.27
CA PRO A 164 -2.30 -11.44 -35.49
C PRO A 164 -3.59 -11.66 -34.69
N LEU A 165 -4.71 -11.82 -35.41
CA LEU A 165 -5.98 -12.26 -34.85
C LEU A 165 -6.02 -13.79 -34.83
N THR A 166 -6.25 -14.37 -33.65
CA THR A 166 -6.46 -15.81 -33.44
C THR A 166 -7.91 -16.09 -33.10
N ILE A 167 -8.50 -17.09 -33.75
CA ILE A 167 -9.86 -17.58 -33.49
C ILE A 167 -9.75 -19.07 -33.18
N VAL A 168 -10.16 -19.45 -31.97
CA VAL A 168 -10.07 -20.82 -31.47
C VAL A 168 -11.44 -21.28 -31.01
N ASP A 169 -11.82 -22.49 -31.39
CA ASP A 169 -13.01 -23.14 -30.85
C ASP A 169 -12.78 -23.54 -29.38
N ASP A 170 -13.70 -23.15 -28.49
CA ASP A 170 -13.52 -23.37 -27.06
C ASP A 170 -13.51 -24.86 -26.68
N HIS A 171 -14.27 -25.71 -27.36
CA HIS A 171 -14.33 -27.15 -27.07
C HIS A 171 -13.14 -27.91 -27.67
N SER A 172 -13.03 -27.91 -29.00
CA SER A 172 -12.02 -28.69 -29.72
C SER A 172 -10.61 -28.12 -29.64
N ARG A 173 -10.48 -26.86 -29.20
CA ARG A 173 -9.23 -26.07 -29.26
C ARG A 173 -8.65 -25.93 -30.67
N PHE A 174 -9.47 -26.21 -31.68
CA PHE A 174 -9.08 -26.07 -33.08
C PHE A 174 -8.94 -24.58 -33.44
N ALA A 175 -7.86 -24.23 -34.15
CA ALA A 175 -7.66 -22.88 -34.66
C ALA A 175 -8.52 -22.68 -35.91
N VAL A 176 -9.72 -22.14 -35.72
CA VAL A 176 -10.69 -21.85 -36.78
C VAL A 176 -10.18 -20.72 -37.68
N GLY A 177 -9.38 -19.80 -37.13
CA GLY A 177 -8.83 -18.68 -37.89
C GLY A 177 -7.50 -18.18 -37.35
N LEU A 178 -6.60 -17.85 -38.28
CA LEU A 178 -5.37 -17.12 -38.03
C LEU A 178 -5.21 -16.05 -39.12
N GLN A 179 -5.36 -14.78 -38.76
CA GLN A 179 -5.42 -13.68 -39.71
C GLN A 179 -4.39 -12.60 -39.37
N ALA A 180 -3.57 -12.22 -40.36
CA ALA A 180 -2.69 -11.07 -40.26
C ALA A 180 -3.50 -9.79 -40.53
N CYS A 181 -3.62 -8.92 -39.52
CA CYS A 181 -4.37 -7.67 -39.61
C CYS A 181 -3.43 -6.46 -39.46
N ALA A 182 -3.79 -5.34 -40.07
CA ALA A 182 -3.06 -4.08 -39.95
C ALA A 182 -3.36 -3.34 -38.62
N ASP A 183 -4.50 -3.66 -37.98
CA ASP A 183 -4.94 -3.05 -36.73
C ASP A 183 -5.88 -3.97 -35.94
N GLU A 184 -6.29 -3.51 -34.75
CA GLU A 184 -7.21 -4.20 -33.82
C GLU A 184 -8.62 -3.59 -33.83
N GLN A 185 -9.03 -2.98 -34.95
CA GLN A 185 -10.30 -2.26 -35.04
C GLN A 185 -11.49 -3.18 -35.35
N HIS A 186 -12.67 -2.76 -34.91
CA HIS A 186 -13.93 -3.49 -35.10
C HIS A 186 -14.19 -3.87 -36.57
N GLU A 187 -14.02 -2.92 -37.50
CA GLU A 187 -14.28 -3.16 -38.93
C GLU A 187 -13.31 -4.18 -39.53
N THR A 188 -12.04 -4.16 -39.10
CA THR A 188 -11.04 -5.15 -39.52
C THR A 188 -11.44 -6.53 -39.03
N VAL A 189 -11.79 -6.69 -37.75
CA VAL A 189 -12.22 -7.97 -37.19
C VAL A 189 -13.47 -8.49 -37.90
N LYS A 190 -14.47 -7.65 -38.12
CA LYS A 190 -15.74 -8.02 -38.76
C LYS A 190 -15.55 -8.59 -40.17
N LYS A 191 -14.60 -8.05 -40.95
CA LYS A 191 -14.27 -8.57 -42.30
C LYS A 191 -13.54 -9.92 -42.29
N ARG A 192 -12.99 -10.32 -41.14
CA ARG A 192 -12.23 -11.58 -40.96
C ARG A 192 -13.06 -12.70 -40.36
N LEU A 193 -14.27 -12.38 -39.90
CA LEU A 193 -15.25 -13.37 -39.46
C LEU A 193 -15.86 -14.06 -40.68
N VAL A 194 -15.92 -15.40 -40.63
CA VAL A 194 -16.55 -16.26 -41.64
C VAL A 194 -18.07 -16.26 -41.45
#